data_AF-B6YSU1-F1
#
_entry.id   AF-B6YSU1-F1
#
_cell.length_a   1.000
_cell.length_b   1.000
_cell.length_c   1.000
_cell.angle_alpha   90.00
_cell.angle_beta   90.00
_cell.angle_gamma   90.00
#
_symmetry.space_group_name_H-M   'P 1'
#
loop_
_entity.id
_entity.type
_entity.pdbx_description
1 polymer ?
#
loop_
_entity_poly.entity_id
_entity_poly.type
_entity_poly.pdbx_seq_one_letter_code
_entity_poly.pdbx_strand_id
1 'polypeptide(L)'
;MRLNKLTSLLKEKAFDGALISPGTNLYYLTSLHIHEAGERLTVLAVNSNGEYHLLAPSLYENVIRDFPATFWRDGENPYGKLAEILKELDLSSGRILVENTMRADWLIGILKLGSFEFHPLSILMRELRMRKDAEEIRLMEKAAKIVDEVFEEIIGMDLIGMREKDLALKIELLIRERSDGISFEPIVASGENGANPHHAPGERKLGEGDLVILDYGAKWEGYCSDITRTIALGKPDKKLLEIYEVVKNAQEGAFQTVREGLKAKEVDKAARNYIAEAGYGEYFTHRTGHGLGLDVHEEPYIGPDGEVILKNGMTFTIEPGIYVPGLGGVRIEDDVVVEGGKGRRLTKAPRELIIV
;
A
#
# COMPACT_ATOMS: atom_id res chain seq x y z
N MET A 1 -23.35 4.02 -3.16
CA MET A 1 -22.39 4.47 -2.12
C MET A 1 -21.65 3.27 -1.56
N ARG A 2 -20.34 3.36 -1.28
CA ARG A 2 -19.51 2.24 -0.78
C ARG A 2 -20.00 1.73 0.59
N LEU A 3 -20.50 2.62 1.43
CA LEU A 3 -21.12 2.28 2.72
C LEU A 3 -22.27 1.27 2.60
N ASN A 4 -23.16 1.43 1.61
CA ASN A 4 -24.25 0.47 1.38
C ASN A 4 -23.73 -0.93 1.00
N LYS A 5 -22.59 -1.02 0.30
CA LYS A 5 -21.96 -2.32 -0.01
C LYS A 5 -21.43 -2.98 1.26
N LEU A 6 -20.82 -2.22 2.17
CA LEU A 6 -20.41 -2.73 3.48
C LEU A 6 -21.62 -3.26 4.27
N THR A 7 -22.71 -2.49 4.34
CA THR A 7 -23.94 -2.91 5.01
C THR A 7 -24.50 -4.22 4.44
N SER A 8 -24.53 -4.39 3.11
CA SER A 8 -24.96 -5.65 2.49
C SER A 8 -24.06 -6.83 2.88
N LEU A 9 -22.73 -6.63 2.93
CA LEU A 9 -21.79 -7.67 3.34
C LEU A 9 -21.89 -8.00 4.83
N LEU A 10 -22.15 -7.01 5.70
CA LEU A 10 -22.42 -7.24 7.12
C LEU A 10 -23.60 -8.22 7.29
N LYS A 11 -24.72 -7.97 6.60
CA LYS A 11 -25.89 -8.87 6.62
C LYS A 11 -25.56 -10.26 6.06
N GLU A 12 -24.89 -10.32 4.91
CA GLU A 12 -24.54 -11.59 4.25
C GLU A 12 -23.66 -12.48 5.13
N LYS A 13 -22.71 -11.89 5.86
CA LYS A 13 -21.75 -12.61 6.71
C LYS A 13 -22.18 -12.69 8.19
N ALA A 14 -23.41 -12.29 8.51
CA ALA A 14 -23.99 -12.31 9.86
C ALA A 14 -23.13 -11.55 10.90
N PHE A 15 -22.73 -10.34 10.55
CA PHE A 15 -22.19 -9.34 11.49
C PHE A 15 -23.24 -8.30 11.81
N ASP A 16 -23.30 -7.88 13.07
CA ASP A 16 -24.30 -6.92 13.55
C ASP A 16 -23.90 -5.49 13.21
N GLY A 17 -22.60 -5.19 13.16
CA GLY A 17 -22.09 -3.87 12.81
C GLY A 17 -20.58 -3.78 12.67
N ALA A 18 -20.08 -2.55 12.49
CA ALA A 18 -18.67 -2.23 12.40
C ALA A 18 -18.33 -0.94 13.18
N LEU A 19 -17.13 -0.90 13.78
CA LEU A 19 -16.53 0.26 14.43
C LEU A 19 -15.25 0.63 13.70
N ILE A 20 -15.23 1.82 13.10
CA ILE A 20 -14.21 2.23 12.14
C ILE A 20 -13.53 3.50 12.65
N SER A 21 -12.26 3.40 13.05
CA SER A 21 -11.43 4.57 13.40
C SER A 21 -10.89 5.27 12.13
N PRO A 22 -10.38 6.51 12.24
CA PRO A 22 -9.71 7.19 11.14
C PRO A 22 -8.62 6.35 10.49
N GLY A 23 -8.60 6.36 9.16
CA GLY A 23 -7.70 5.57 8.33
C GLY A 23 -8.26 5.38 6.92
N THR A 24 -7.64 4.50 6.14
CA THR A 24 -8.00 4.26 4.74
C THR A 24 -9.40 3.68 4.56
N ASN A 25 -9.89 2.85 5.48
CA ASN A 25 -11.25 2.32 5.40
C ASN A 25 -12.32 3.40 5.68
N LEU A 26 -12.08 4.31 6.63
CA LEU A 26 -12.98 5.45 6.84
C LEU A 26 -13.04 6.31 5.58
N TYR A 27 -11.87 6.70 5.05
CA TYR A 27 -11.78 7.49 3.82
C TYR A 27 -12.45 6.79 2.63
N TYR A 28 -12.21 5.49 2.45
CA TYR A 28 -12.83 4.69 1.38
C TYR A 28 -14.36 4.73 1.43
N LEU A 29 -14.95 4.65 2.62
CA LEU A 29 -16.39 4.53 2.80
C LEU A 29 -17.12 5.87 2.75
N THR A 30 -16.47 6.96 3.19
CA THR A 30 -17.13 8.25 3.47
C THR A 30 -16.46 9.46 2.83
N SER A 31 -15.24 9.31 2.29
CA SER A 31 -14.36 10.42 1.87
C SER A 31 -13.95 11.38 2.99
N LEU A 32 -14.21 11.04 4.26
CA LEU A 32 -13.72 11.82 5.40
C LEU A 32 -12.23 11.55 5.62
N HIS A 33 -11.45 12.63 5.63
CA HIS A 33 -10.03 12.62 5.97
C HIS A 33 -9.81 13.39 7.27
N ILE A 34 -9.55 12.66 8.36
CA ILE A 34 -9.28 13.24 9.67
C ILE A 34 -7.77 13.35 9.86
N HIS A 35 -7.26 14.59 9.78
CA HIS A 35 -5.83 14.85 9.98
C HIS A 35 -5.44 14.63 11.44
N GLU A 36 -4.43 13.78 11.65
CA GLU A 36 -3.80 13.51 12.96
C GLU A 36 -4.81 13.32 14.11
N ALA A 37 -5.67 12.30 14.00
CA ALA A 37 -6.62 11.95 15.06
C ALA A 37 -5.94 11.69 16.42
N GLY A 38 -4.69 11.17 16.39
CA GLY A 38 -3.87 10.96 17.58
C GLY A 38 -4.56 10.08 18.62
N GLU A 39 -4.63 10.58 19.86
CA GLU A 39 -5.29 9.95 21.00
C GLU A 39 -6.80 10.21 21.08
N ARG A 40 -7.33 11.15 20.28
CA ARG A 40 -8.70 11.64 20.39
C ARG A 40 -9.70 10.68 19.73
N LEU A 41 -10.45 9.98 20.57
CA LEU A 41 -11.44 8.97 20.16
C LEU A 41 -12.34 9.50 19.03
N THR A 42 -12.20 8.89 17.86
CA THR A 42 -13.00 9.16 16.67
C THR A 42 -13.41 7.81 16.09
N VAL A 43 -14.71 7.54 15.99
CA VAL A 43 -15.23 6.22 15.61
C VAL A 43 -16.51 6.38 14.80
N LEU A 44 -16.50 5.88 13.57
CA LEU A 44 -17.72 5.64 12.81
C LEU A 44 -18.32 4.29 13.25
N ALA A 45 -19.52 4.33 13.81
CA ALA A 45 -20.31 3.13 14.08
C ALA A 45 -21.30 2.91 12.93
N VAL A 46 -21.39 1.68 12.42
CA VAL A 46 -22.30 1.29 11.33
C VAL A 46 -23.01 0.01 11.73
N ASN A 47 -24.33 -0.01 11.72
CA ASN A 47 -25.09 -1.23 11.95
C ASN A 47 -25.40 -1.96 10.64
N SER A 48 -25.76 -3.23 10.76
CA SER A 48 -26.11 -4.08 9.62
C SER A 48 -27.37 -3.61 8.90
N ASN A 49 -28.23 -2.78 9.51
CA ASN A 49 -29.42 -2.22 8.86
C ASN A 49 -29.14 -1.00 7.96
N GLY A 50 -27.92 -0.44 8.03
CA GLY A 50 -27.50 0.69 7.21
C GLY A 50 -27.59 2.03 7.93
N GLU A 51 -27.87 2.03 9.23
CA GLU A 51 -27.76 3.20 10.08
C GLU A 51 -26.31 3.34 10.55
N TYR A 52 -25.84 4.57 10.64
CA TYR A 52 -24.47 4.86 11.01
C TYR A 52 -24.38 6.25 11.65
N HIS A 53 -23.39 6.40 12.52
CA HIS A 53 -23.12 7.66 13.19
C HIS A 53 -21.65 7.78 13.55
N LEU A 54 -21.08 8.96 13.35
CA LEU A 54 -19.68 9.26 13.67
C LEU A 54 -19.57 9.94 15.04
N LEU A 55 -18.79 9.38 15.96
CA LEU A 55 -18.29 10.12 17.11
C LEU A 55 -16.98 10.79 16.72
N ALA A 56 -16.83 12.09 16.98
CA ALA A 56 -15.58 12.82 16.73
C ALA A 56 -15.38 13.98 17.72
N PRO A 57 -14.13 14.43 17.95
CA PRO A 57 -13.86 15.69 18.62
C PRO A 57 -14.49 16.88 17.89
N SER A 58 -14.95 17.90 18.64
CA SER A 58 -15.50 19.14 18.06
C SER A 58 -14.49 19.90 17.19
N LEU A 59 -13.19 19.62 17.31
CA LEU A 59 -12.14 20.15 16.44
C LEU A 59 -12.36 19.81 14.96
N TYR A 60 -13.07 18.72 14.66
CA TYR A 60 -13.31 18.24 13.30
C TYR A 60 -14.67 18.66 12.71
N GLU A 61 -15.43 19.51 13.38
CA GLU A 61 -16.76 19.95 12.91
C GLU A 61 -16.73 20.54 11.48
N ASN A 62 -15.71 21.35 11.18
CA ASN A 62 -15.52 21.93 9.84
C ASN A 62 -15.14 20.90 8.75
N VAL A 63 -14.53 19.77 9.15
CA VAL A 63 -14.12 18.70 8.23
C VAL A 63 -15.30 17.75 7.97
N ILE A 64 -16.05 17.43 9.02
CA ILE A 64 -17.16 16.48 8.99
C ILE A 64 -18.41 17.07 8.33
N ARG A 65 -18.65 18.39 8.50
CA ARG A 65 -19.74 19.14 7.88
C ARG A 65 -21.10 18.46 8.13
N ASP A 66 -21.77 17.99 7.08
CA ASP A 66 -23.12 17.45 7.12
C ASP A 66 -23.17 15.93 7.38
N PHE A 67 -22.03 15.27 7.61
CA PHE A 67 -22.01 13.84 7.90
C PHE A 67 -22.64 13.56 9.28
N PRO A 68 -23.51 12.54 9.43
CA PRO A 68 -24.16 12.22 10.71
C PRO A 68 -23.13 12.00 11.83
N ALA A 69 -23.04 12.96 12.75
CA ALA A 69 -22.02 12.96 13.78
C ALA A 69 -22.50 13.54 15.11
N THR A 70 -21.91 13.03 16.19
CA THR A 70 -21.97 13.59 17.53
C THR A 70 -20.57 14.06 17.90
N PHE A 71 -20.47 15.32 18.31
CA PHE A 71 -19.21 15.90 18.73
C PHE A 71 -19.00 15.81 20.24
N TRP A 72 -17.75 15.62 20.65
CA TRP A 72 -17.33 15.72 22.04
C TRP A 72 -16.22 16.77 22.21
N ARG A 73 -16.18 17.41 23.37
CA ARG A 73 -15.22 18.46 23.75
C ARG A 73 -14.26 17.96 24.81
N ASP A 74 -13.07 18.54 24.86
CA ASP A 74 -12.09 18.25 25.90
C ASP A 74 -12.71 18.47 27.30
N GLY A 75 -12.58 17.47 28.16
CA GLY A 75 -13.22 17.41 29.48
C GLY A 75 -14.49 16.56 29.53
N GLU A 76 -15.08 16.19 28.39
CA GLU A 76 -16.16 15.20 28.32
C GLU A 76 -15.60 13.76 28.29
N ASN A 77 -16.45 12.78 28.64
CA ASN A 77 -16.13 11.37 28.48
C ASN A 77 -16.56 10.88 27.08
N PRO A 78 -15.64 10.71 26.10
CA PRO A 78 -16.01 10.32 24.75
C PRO A 78 -16.56 8.90 24.68
N TYR A 79 -16.12 7.99 25.55
CA TYR A 79 -16.64 6.62 25.61
C TYR A 79 -18.10 6.57 26.12
N GLY A 80 -18.49 7.52 26.99
CA GLY A 80 -19.88 7.65 27.42
C GLY A 80 -20.81 8.01 26.26
N LYS A 81 -20.41 9.00 25.44
CA LYS A 81 -21.13 9.36 24.21
C LYS A 81 -21.12 8.24 23.17
N LEU A 82 -20.01 7.51 23.06
CA LEU A 82 -19.96 6.32 22.18
C LEU A 82 -21.00 5.28 22.62
N ALA A 83 -21.13 5.01 23.92
CA ALA A 83 -22.12 4.06 24.43
C ALA A 83 -23.56 4.48 24.10
N GLU A 84 -23.87 5.79 24.15
CA GLU A 84 -25.18 6.32 23.72
C GLU A 84 -25.43 6.06 22.23
N ILE A 85 -24.44 6.36 21.38
CA ILE A 85 -24.51 6.09 19.93
C ILE A 85 -24.71 4.60 19.67
N LEU A 86 -23.94 3.73 20.32
CA LEU A 86 -24.06 2.28 20.16
C LEU A 86 -25.43 1.77 20.61
N LYS A 87 -26.04 2.38 21.62
CA LYS A 87 -27.41 2.03 22.04
C LYS A 87 -28.45 2.46 21.01
N GLU A 88 -28.31 3.65 20.44
CA GLU A 88 -29.23 4.16 19.41
C GLU A 88 -29.17 3.33 18.12
N LEU A 89 -27.99 2.81 17.78
CA LEU A 89 -27.79 1.97 16.60
C LEU A 89 -28.07 0.47 16.81
N ASP A 90 -28.52 0.07 18.01
CA ASP A 90 -28.70 -1.34 18.43
C ASP A 90 -27.39 -2.17 18.33
N LEU A 91 -26.26 -1.54 18.68
CA LEU A 91 -24.91 -2.09 18.66
C LEU A 91 -24.27 -2.13 20.06
N SER A 92 -25.05 -2.33 21.12
CA SER A 92 -24.52 -2.50 22.50
C SER A 92 -24.04 -3.93 22.79
N SER A 93 -24.27 -4.86 21.86
CA SER A 93 -23.79 -6.24 21.89
C SER A 93 -23.76 -6.83 20.49
N GLY A 94 -23.08 -7.97 20.30
CA GLY A 94 -23.11 -8.74 19.06
C GLY A 94 -21.75 -8.91 18.39
N ARG A 95 -21.78 -9.37 17.13
CA ARG A 95 -20.61 -9.64 16.30
C ARG A 95 -20.21 -8.37 15.56
N ILE A 96 -19.14 -7.73 16.03
CA ILE A 96 -18.73 -6.39 15.58
C ILE A 96 -17.39 -6.46 14.86
N LEU A 97 -17.35 -5.91 13.64
CA LEU A 97 -16.10 -5.70 12.93
C LEU A 97 -15.37 -4.47 13.47
N VAL A 98 -14.07 -4.57 13.71
CA VAL A 98 -13.25 -3.48 14.25
C VAL A 98 -12.15 -3.14 13.27
N GLU A 99 -11.99 -1.85 12.97
CA GLU A 99 -10.89 -1.34 12.15
C GLU A 99 -9.54 -1.89 12.62
N ASN A 100 -8.81 -2.50 11.69
CA ASN A 100 -7.54 -3.18 11.95
C ASN A 100 -6.49 -2.25 12.57
N THR A 101 -6.51 -0.98 12.17
CA THR A 101 -5.56 0.05 12.64
C THR A 101 -6.03 0.80 13.87
N MET A 102 -7.19 0.44 14.44
CA MET A 102 -7.68 1.07 15.66
C MET A 102 -6.69 0.87 16.80
N ARG A 103 -6.38 1.95 17.53
CA ARG A 103 -5.50 1.88 18.68
C ARG A 103 -6.06 0.92 19.74
N ALA A 104 -5.17 0.14 20.35
CA ALA A 104 -5.56 -0.85 21.34
C ALA A 104 -6.21 -0.22 22.60
N ASP A 105 -5.79 0.98 22.99
CA ASP A 105 -6.38 1.69 24.13
C ASP A 105 -7.85 2.10 23.88
N TRP A 106 -8.18 2.49 22.64
CA TRP A 106 -9.56 2.73 22.22
C TRP A 106 -10.38 1.45 22.28
N LEU A 107 -9.85 0.34 21.76
CA LEU A 107 -10.52 -0.96 21.83
C LEU A 107 -10.76 -1.41 23.28
N ILE A 108 -9.79 -1.21 24.18
CA ILE A 108 -9.91 -1.49 25.63
C ILE A 108 -11.01 -0.64 26.27
N GLY A 109 -11.16 0.61 25.87
CA GLY A 109 -12.27 1.46 26.30
C GLY A 109 -13.62 0.95 25.79
N ILE A 110 -13.68 0.60 24.50
CA ILE A 110 -14.89 0.07 23.84
C ILE A 110 -15.33 -1.27 24.44
N LEU A 111 -14.39 -2.14 24.83
CA LEU A 111 -14.69 -3.43 25.49
C LEU A 111 -15.54 -3.28 26.76
N LYS A 112 -15.54 -2.11 27.41
CA LYS A 112 -16.30 -1.83 28.62
C LYS A 112 -17.72 -1.32 28.36
N LEU A 113 -18.07 -1.04 27.10
CA LEU A 113 -19.34 -0.41 26.73
C LEU A 113 -20.47 -1.41 26.46
N GLY A 114 -20.16 -2.70 26.36
CA GLY A 114 -21.13 -3.72 25.96
C GLY A 114 -20.56 -5.13 25.94
N SER A 115 -21.29 -6.06 25.31
CA SER A 115 -20.90 -7.47 25.20
C SER A 115 -20.68 -7.84 23.75
N PHE A 116 -19.43 -7.82 23.29
CA PHE A 116 -19.06 -7.94 21.89
C PHE A 116 -18.28 -9.21 21.58
N GLU A 117 -18.48 -9.74 20.37
CA GLU A 117 -17.60 -10.68 19.71
C GLU A 117 -16.88 -9.93 18.58
N PHE A 118 -15.62 -9.55 18.80
CA PHE A 118 -14.87 -8.73 17.85
C PHE A 118 -14.18 -9.54 16.76
N HIS A 119 -14.23 -9.01 15.54
CA HIS A 119 -13.56 -9.55 14.36
C HIS A 119 -12.86 -8.42 13.60
N PRO A 120 -11.74 -8.67 12.89
CA PRO A 120 -11.08 -7.64 12.09
C PRO A 120 -11.93 -7.17 10.91
N LEU A 121 -12.05 -5.87 10.72
CA LEU A 121 -12.79 -5.25 9.61
C LEU A 121 -12.26 -5.67 8.23
N SER A 122 -10.96 -5.97 8.13
CA SER A 122 -10.30 -6.45 6.92
C SER A 122 -10.95 -7.68 6.30
N ILE A 123 -11.68 -8.50 7.08
CA ILE A 123 -12.42 -9.67 6.58
C ILE A 123 -13.34 -9.27 5.42
N LEU A 124 -14.07 -8.15 5.57
CA LEU A 124 -14.98 -7.63 4.55
C LEU A 124 -14.36 -6.53 3.69
N MET A 125 -13.56 -5.64 4.29
CA MET A 125 -13.04 -4.48 3.56
C MET A 125 -12.11 -4.87 2.42
N ARG A 126 -11.36 -5.98 2.55
CA ARG A 126 -10.57 -6.51 1.44
C ARG A 126 -11.44 -6.86 0.23
N GLU A 127 -12.65 -7.38 0.41
CA GLU A 127 -13.52 -7.72 -0.72
C GLU A 127 -13.98 -6.49 -1.50
N LEU A 128 -14.17 -5.36 -0.79
CA LEU A 128 -14.56 -4.08 -1.39
C LEU A 128 -13.40 -3.36 -2.06
N ARG A 129 -12.23 -3.31 -1.40
CA ARG A 129 -11.07 -2.51 -1.82
C ARG A 129 -10.16 -3.22 -2.84
N MET A 130 -10.16 -4.55 -2.87
CA MET A 130 -9.30 -5.30 -3.78
C MET A 130 -9.70 -5.08 -5.24
N ARG A 131 -10.95 -4.71 -5.54
CA ARG A 131 -11.42 -4.44 -6.90
C ARG A 131 -11.73 -2.97 -7.09
N LYS A 132 -10.81 -2.27 -7.73
CA LYS A 132 -10.92 -0.85 -8.03
C LYS A 132 -11.96 -0.63 -9.11
N ASP A 133 -12.78 0.40 -8.93
CA ASP A 133 -13.62 0.95 -9.98
C ASP A 133 -12.78 1.80 -10.98
N ALA A 134 -13.41 2.27 -12.05
CA ALA A 134 -12.72 3.00 -13.11
C ALA A 134 -12.09 4.32 -12.63
N GLU A 135 -12.71 4.98 -11.65
CA GLU A 135 -12.18 6.23 -11.10
C GLU A 135 -10.98 5.95 -10.21
N GLU A 136 -11.04 4.91 -9.38
CA GLU A 136 -9.90 4.48 -8.55
C GLU A 136 -8.67 4.13 -9.42
N ILE A 137 -8.86 3.40 -10.52
CA ILE A 137 -7.78 3.08 -11.46
C ILE A 137 -7.21 4.37 -12.08
N ARG A 138 -8.05 5.33 -12.46
CA ARG A 138 -7.61 6.62 -13.01
C ARG A 138 -6.76 7.41 -12.02
N LEU A 139 -7.10 7.40 -10.73
CA LEU A 139 -6.32 8.05 -9.67
C LEU A 139 -4.96 7.35 -9.50
N MET A 140 -4.93 6.01 -9.50
CA MET A 140 -3.69 5.24 -9.45
C MET A 140 -2.80 5.45 -10.68
N GLU A 141 -3.38 5.56 -11.88
CA GLU A 141 -2.63 5.92 -13.10
C GLU A 141 -1.97 7.29 -12.99
N LYS A 142 -2.63 8.24 -12.32
CA LYS A 142 -2.07 9.58 -12.07
C LYS A 142 -0.90 9.50 -11.08
N ALA A 143 -1.02 8.72 -10.00
CA ALA A 143 0.06 8.47 -9.06
C ALA A 143 1.26 7.76 -9.73
N ALA A 144 1.00 6.75 -10.56
CA ALA A 144 2.02 6.02 -11.32
C ALA A 144 2.77 6.93 -12.31
N LYS A 145 2.03 7.81 -13.00
CA LYS A 145 2.65 8.79 -13.91
C LYS A 145 3.61 9.74 -13.17
N ILE A 146 3.28 10.17 -11.96
CA ILE A 146 4.13 11.06 -11.18
C ILE A 146 5.46 10.38 -10.85
N VAL A 147 5.44 9.11 -10.44
CA VAL A 147 6.67 8.39 -10.10
C VAL A 147 7.52 8.06 -11.34
N ASP A 148 6.90 7.89 -12.52
CA ASP A 148 7.61 7.83 -13.80
C ASP A 148 8.32 9.16 -14.12
N GLU A 149 7.62 10.30 -13.99
CA GLU A 149 8.20 11.64 -14.22
C GLU A 149 9.31 11.98 -13.21
N VAL A 150 9.20 11.48 -11.97
CA VAL A 150 10.26 11.61 -10.96
C VAL A 150 11.47 10.76 -11.34
N PHE A 151 11.27 9.54 -11.84
CA PHE A 151 12.36 8.68 -12.30
C PHE A 151 13.18 9.34 -13.41
N GLU A 152 12.49 9.89 -14.42
CA GLU A 152 13.11 10.60 -15.54
C GLU A 152 13.97 11.78 -15.08
N GLU A 153 13.55 12.48 -14.03
CA GLU A 153 14.37 13.57 -13.48
C GLU A 153 15.60 13.04 -12.73
N ILE A 154 15.45 11.99 -11.90
CA ILE A 154 16.54 11.43 -11.09
C ILE A 154 17.70 10.97 -11.98
N ILE A 155 17.41 10.26 -13.08
CA ILE A 155 18.45 9.76 -13.99
C ILE A 155 19.17 10.86 -14.77
N GLY A 156 18.67 12.10 -14.75
CA GLY A 156 19.32 13.28 -15.34
C GLY A 156 20.22 14.05 -14.37
N MET A 157 20.34 13.61 -13.11
CA MET A 157 21.13 14.30 -12.08
C MET A 157 22.55 13.78 -11.97
N ASP A 158 23.45 14.59 -11.40
CA ASP A 158 24.75 14.13 -10.94
C ASP A 158 24.60 13.46 -9.56
N LEU A 159 24.67 12.13 -9.55
CA LEU A 159 24.43 11.30 -8.36
C LEU A 159 25.72 10.93 -7.62
N ILE A 160 26.88 10.99 -8.28
CA ILE A 160 28.15 10.54 -7.69
C ILE A 160 28.54 11.45 -6.53
N GLY A 161 28.87 10.84 -5.39
CA GLY A 161 29.24 11.53 -4.16
C GLY A 161 28.06 11.98 -3.30
N MET A 162 26.82 11.93 -3.81
CA MET A 162 25.61 12.15 -3.01
C MET A 162 25.48 11.04 -1.96
N ARG A 163 24.95 11.35 -0.78
CA ARG A 163 24.62 10.31 0.21
C ARG A 163 23.25 9.72 -0.10
N GLU A 164 23.05 8.45 0.23
CA GLU A 164 21.74 7.78 0.07
C GLU A 164 20.59 8.60 0.65
N LYS A 165 20.73 9.07 1.90
CA LYS A 165 19.70 9.89 2.56
C LYS A 165 19.43 11.22 1.86
N ASP A 166 20.43 11.81 1.20
CA ASP A 166 20.27 13.10 0.50
C ASP A 166 19.50 12.87 -0.80
N LEU A 167 19.77 11.76 -1.50
CA LEU A 167 19.00 11.36 -2.68
C LEU A 167 17.56 10.99 -2.29
N ALA A 168 17.36 10.21 -1.23
CA ALA A 168 16.03 9.85 -0.73
C ALA A 168 15.19 11.10 -0.40
N LEU A 169 15.78 12.09 0.28
CA LEU A 169 15.15 13.38 0.56
C LEU A 169 14.80 14.13 -0.74
N LYS A 170 15.70 14.11 -1.73
CA LYS A 170 15.43 14.78 -3.01
C LYS A 170 14.26 14.14 -3.74
N ILE A 171 14.17 12.81 -3.74
CA ILE A 171 13.04 12.06 -4.29
C ILE A 171 11.75 12.43 -3.56
N GLU A 172 11.76 12.44 -2.22
CA GLU A 172 10.60 12.85 -1.42
C GLU A 172 10.11 14.25 -1.80
N LEU A 173 11.01 15.23 -1.88
CA LEU A 173 10.65 16.60 -2.23
C LEU A 173 10.02 16.69 -3.62
N LEU A 174 10.59 16.00 -4.61
CA LEU A 174 10.03 15.96 -5.96
C LEU A 174 8.63 15.34 -6.01
N ILE A 175 8.38 14.30 -5.22
CA ILE A 175 7.06 13.68 -5.12
C ILE A 175 6.07 14.67 -4.47
N ARG A 176 6.44 15.27 -3.34
CA ARG A 176 5.58 16.23 -2.61
C ARG A 176 5.27 17.49 -3.41
N GLU A 177 6.12 17.88 -4.36
CA GLU A 177 5.83 18.97 -5.29
C GLU A 177 4.77 18.64 -6.34
N ARG A 178 4.53 17.34 -6.60
CA ARG A 178 3.71 16.85 -7.74
C ARG A 178 2.47 16.08 -7.33
N SER A 179 2.35 15.71 -6.06
CA SER A 179 1.34 14.79 -5.54
C SER A 179 0.84 15.22 -4.14
N ASP A 180 -0.08 14.46 -3.56
CA ASP A 180 -0.52 14.67 -2.16
C ASP A 180 0.55 14.28 -1.13
N GLY A 181 1.67 13.73 -1.59
CA GLY A 181 2.79 13.30 -0.78
C GLY A 181 3.31 11.92 -1.17
N ILE A 182 4.24 11.42 -0.36
CA ILE A 182 4.84 10.10 -0.53
C ILE A 182 3.88 8.98 -0.10
N SER A 183 3.93 7.86 -0.81
CA SER A 183 3.30 6.59 -0.41
C SER A 183 3.93 6.07 0.89
N PHE A 184 5.26 6.10 0.94
CA PHE A 184 6.14 5.69 2.03
C PHE A 184 7.49 6.42 1.90
N GLU A 185 8.33 6.38 2.94
CA GLU A 185 9.67 6.99 2.91
C GLU A 185 10.55 6.37 1.81
N PRO A 186 11.07 7.15 0.84
CA PRO A 186 11.88 6.63 -0.25
C PRO A 186 13.09 5.82 0.23
N ILE A 187 13.31 4.67 -0.40
CA ILE A 187 14.48 3.84 -0.20
C ILE A 187 15.49 4.10 -1.33
N VAL A 188 16.72 4.38 -0.92
CA VAL A 188 17.90 4.49 -1.78
C VAL A 188 18.96 3.58 -1.20
N ALA A 189 19.25 2.48 -1.89
CA ALA A 189 20.23 1.48 -1.45
C ALA A 189 21.33 1.33 -2.50
N SER A 190 22.54 1.75 -2.15
CA SER A 190 23.68 1.84 -3.07
C SER A 190 24.75 0.80 -2.77
N GLY A 191 25.32 0.19 -3.82
CA GLY A 191 26.34 -0.85 -3.71
C GLY A 191 25.88 -2.03 -2.85
N GLU A 192 26.70 -2.41 -1.86
CA GLU A 192 26.41 -3.53 -0.95
C GLU A 192 25.12 -3.35 -0.13
N ASN A 193 24.69 -2.10 0.14
CA ASN A 193 23.44 -1.83 0.84
C ASN A 193 22.22 -2.31 0.04
N GLY A 194 22.35 -2.40 -1.30
CA GLY A 194 21.33 -2.97 -2.16
C GLY A 194 21.01 -4.44 -1.85
N ALA A 195 21.85 -5.15 -1.09
CA ALA A 195 21.57 -6.52 -0.63
C ALA A 195 20.56 -6.58 0.54
N ASN A 196 20.13 -5.44 1.10
CA ASN A 196 19.09 -5.38 2.10
C ASN A 196 17.79 -4.81 1.48
N PRO A 197 16.73 -5.63 1.27
CA PRO A 197 15.50 -5.19 0.60
C PRO A 197 14.73 -4.09 1.34
N HIS A 198 14.95 -3.92 2.65
CA HIS A 198 14.38 -2.83 3.46
C HIS A 198 15.49 -1.95 4.06
N HIS A 199 16.48 -1.61 3.24
CA HIS A 199 17.56 -0.71 3.65
C HIS A 199 17.01 0.68 4.02
N ALA A 200 17.46 1.21 5.16
CA ALA A 200 17.18 2.60 5.54
C ALA A 200 18.31 3.49 4.97
N PRO A 201 17.99 4.48 4.11
CA PRO A 201 19.00 5.35 3.49
C PRO A 201 19.94 5.99 4.53
N GLY A 202 21.25 5.83 4.32
CA GLY A 202 22.27 6.26 5.29
C GLY A 202 23.23 7.34 4.79
N GLU A 203 24.40 7.41 5.44
CA GLU A 203 25.49 8.33 5.08
C GLU A 203 26.38 7.80 3.93
N ARG A 204 26.16 6.57 3.44
CA ARG A 204 26.96 5.99 2.36
C ARG A 204 26.86 6.90 1.13
N LYS A 205 28.02 7.24 0.57
CA LYS A 205 28.10 8.01 -0.67
C LYS A 205 27.97 7.07 -1.86
N LEU A 206 27.17 7.48 -2.84
CA LEU A 206 27.04 6.84 -4.14
C LEU A 206 28.38 6.99 -4.88
N GLY A 207 28.92 5.88 -5.38
CA GLY A 207 30.23 5.81 -6.03
C GLY A 207 30.17 5.22 -7.44
N GLU A 208 31.24 5.42 -8.21
CA GLU A 208 31.42 4.79 -9.51
C GLU A 208 31.47 3.26 -9.36
N GLY A 209 30.70 2.55 -10.19
CA GLY A 209 30.55 1.10 -10.16
C GLY A 209 29.38 0.60 -9.31
N ASP A 210 28.70 1.47 -8.56
CA ASP A 210 27.53 1.08 -7.77
C ASP A 210 26.34 0.74 -8.67
N LEU A 211 25.60 -0.30 -8.28
CA LEU A 211 24.17 -0.33 -8.54
C LEU A 211 23.43 0.41 -7.43
N VAL A 212 22.36 1.11 -7.78
CA VAL A 212 21.53 1.87 -6.85
C VAL A 212 20.07 1.47 -7.05
N ILE A 213 19.47 0.85 -6.02
CA ILE A 213 18.03 0.62 -5.95
C ILE A 213 17.37 1.92 -5.51
N LEU A 214 16.42 2.39 -6.30
CA LEU A 214 15.55 3.53 -6.02
C LEU A 214 14.13 3.00 -5.90
N ASP A 215 13.56 3.07 -4.71
CA ASP A 215 12.23 2.56 -4.40
C ASP A 215 11.41 3.65 -3.70
N TYR A 216 10.30 4.05 -4.32
CA TYR A 216 9.48 5.16 -3.86
C TYR A 216 8.08 5.12 -4.47
N GLY A 217 7.15 5.83 -3.83
CA GLY A 217 5.77 5.92 -4.30
C GLY A 217 5.15 7.29 -4.06
N ALA A 218 4.12 7.64 -4.85
CA ALA A 218 3.36 8.87 -4.71
C ALA A 218 1.89 8.61 -4.36
N LYS A 219 1.26 9.55 -3.64
CA LYS A 219 -0.19 9.54 -3.39
C LYS A 219 -0.91 10.56 -4.26
N TRP A 220 -2.01 10.15 -4.91
CA TRP A 220 -2.91 11.05 -5.63
C TRP A 220 -4.36 10.79 -5.22
N GLU A 221 -5.00 11.78 -4.60
CA GLU A 221 -6.32 11.70 -3.97
C GLU A 221 -6.46 10.52 -3.01
N GLY A 222 -5.36 10.22 -2.30
CA GLY A 222 -5.21 9.11 -1.37
C GLY A 222 -4.77 7.77 -1.99
N TYR A 223 -4.79 7.61 -3.32
CA TYR A 223 -4.35 6.38 -3.99
C TYR A 223 -2.83 6.38 -4.21
N CYS A 224 -2.19 5.29 -3.83
CA CYS A 224 -0.74 5.09 -3.88
C CYS A 224 -0.32 4.55 -5.26
N SER A 225 0.88 4.96 -5.68
CA SER A 225 1.75 4.19 -6.57
C SER A 225 2.94 3.64 -5.80
N ASP A 226 3.61 2.66 -6.42
CA ASP A 226 4.83 2.04 -5.93
C ASP A 226 5.77 1.71 -7.11
N ILE A 227 7.02 2.18 -7.06
CA ILE A 227 7.98 1.89 -8.12
C ILE A 227 9.40 1.71 -7.56
N THR A 228 9.97 0.57 -7.89
CA THR A 228 11.40 0.30 -7.81
C THR A 228 12.08 0.28 -9.18
N ARG A 229 13.18 1.02 -9.30
CA ARG A 229 14.15 0.90 -10.41
C ARG A 229 15.56 0.73 -9.86
N THR A 230 16.35 -0.10 -10.52
CA THR A 230 17.80 -0.21 -10.24
C THR A 230 18.58 0.43 -11.38
N ILE A 231 19.49 1.35 -11.05
CA ILE A 231 20.37 2.03 -12.01
C ILE A 231 21.84 1.71 -11.72
N ALA A 232 22.73 1.94 -12.69
CA ALA A 232 24.16 1.84 -12.51
C ALA A 232 24.82 3.23 -12.58
N LEU A 233 25.81 3.48 -11.73
CA LEU A 233 26.68 4.65 -11.83
C LEU A 233 27.99 4.24 -12.50
N GLY A 234 28.24 4.68 -13.73
CA GLY A 234 29.39 4.19 -14.50
C GLY A 234 29.34 2.68 -14.77
N LYS A 235 30.45 1.95 -14.57
CA LYS A 235 30.56 0.53 -14.96
C LYS A 235 30.48 -0.41 -13.75
N PRO A 236 29.36 -1.12 -13.53
CA PRO A 236 29.21 -2.02 -12.40
C PRO A 236 29.93 -3.36 -12.59
N ASP A 237 29.99 -4.16 -11.52
CA ASP A 237 30.51 -5.53 -11.55
C ASP A 237 29.73 -6.40 -12.56
N LYS A 238 30.43 -7.28 -13.27
CA LYS A 238 29.80 -8.16 -14.28
C LYS A 238 28.72 -9.06 -13.69
N LYS A 239 28.89 -9.50 -12.44
CA LYS A 239 27.92 -10.33 -11.74
C LYS A 239 26.62 -9.57 -11.48
N LEU A 240 26.71 -8.29 -11.15
CA LEU A 240 25.54 -7.42 -10.96
C LEU A 240 24.79 -7.19 -12.29
N LEU A 241 25.50 -7.11 -13.42
CA LEU A 241 24.87 -7.08 -14.75
C LEU A 241 24.12 -8.37 -15.07
N GLU A 242 24.71 -9.53 -14.77
CA GLU A 242 24.04 -10.83 -14.91
C GLU A 242 22.77 -10.91 -14.05
N ILE A 243 22.88 -10.50 -12.78
CA ILE A 243 21.75 -10.47 -11.83
C ILE A 243 20.64 -9.55 -12.34
N TYR A 244 20.99 -8.38 -12.90
CA TYR A 244 20.02 -7.44 -13.44
C TYR A 244 19.17 -8.07 -14.54
N GLU A 245 19.81 -8.74 -15.51
CA GLU A 245 19.10 -9.39 -16.60
C GLU A 245 18.20 -10.53 -16.09
N VAL A 246 18.64 -11.28 -15.07
CA VAL A 246 17.80 -12.31 -14.44
C VAL A 246 16.55 -11.70 -13.82
N VAL A 247 16.69 -10.62 -13.04
CA VAL A 247 15.55 -9.94 -12.40
C VAL A 247 14.61 -9.36 -13.45
N LYS A 248 15.13 -8.69 -14.49
CA LYS A 248 14.32 -8.13 -15.59
C LYS A 248 13.47 -9.19 -16.27
N ASN A 249 14.07 -10.32 -16.61
CA ASN A 249 13.37 -11.42 -17.27
C ASN A 249 12.37 -12.13 -16.34
N ALA A 250 12.68 -12.27 -15.05
CA ALA A 250 11.76 -12.80 -14.05
C ALA A 250 10.52 -11.90 -13.87
N GLN A 251 10.73 -10.58 -13.80
CA GLN A 251 9.67 -9.57 -13.69
C GLN A 251 8.75 -9.59 -14.91
N GLU A 252 9.32 -9.56 -16.12
CA GLU A 252 8.56 -9.64 -17.35
C GLU A 252 7.82 -10.97 -17.48
N GLY A 253 8.46 -12.09 -17.13
CA GLY A 253 7.85 -13.41 -17.11
C GLY A 253 6.63 -13.47 -16.19
N ALA A 254 6.74 -12.94 -14.97
CA ALA A 254 5.60 -12.83 -14.04
C ALA A 254 4.49 -11.94 -14.59
N PHE A 255 4.82 -10.74 -15.11
CA PHE A 255 3.84 -9.84 -15.72
C PHE A 255 3.03 -10.51 -16.84
N GLN A 256 3.68 -11.26 -17.72
CA GLN A 256 3.02 -11.95 -18.84
C GLN A 256 2.07 -13.07 -18.38
N THR A 257 2.21 -13.57 -17.15
CA THR A 257 1.25 -14.54 -16.59
C THR A 257 -0.03 -13.91 -16.10
N VAL A 258 -0.04 -12.60 -15.82
CA VAL A 258 -1.18 -11.93 -15.20
C VAL A 258 -2.41 -12.00 -16.10
N ARG A 259 -3.42 -12.72 -15.61
CA ARG A 259 -4.73 -12.86 -16.24
C ARG A 259 -5.80 -13.18 -15.23
N GLU A 260 -7.03 -12.82 -15.55
CA GLU A 260 -8.19 -13.17 -14.75
C GLU A 260 -8.34 -14.70 -14.62
N GLY A 261 -8.73 -15.17 -13.44
CA GLY A 261 -8.90 -16.60 -13.13
C GLY A 261 -7.62 -17.31 -12.66
N LEU A 262 -6.45 -16.69 -12.79
CA LEU A 262 -5.20 -17.23 -12.26
C LEU A 262 -5.10 -16.96 -10.75
N LYS A 263 -4.49 -17.88 -9.98
CA LYS A 263 -4.17 -17.60 -8.56
C LYS A 263 -2.95 -16.70 -8.44
N ALA A 264 -2.93 -15.82 -7.44
CA ALA A 264 -1.82 -14.91 -7.18
C ALA A 264 -0.46 -15.64 -7.05
N LYS A 265 -0.43 -16.80 -6.39
CA LYS A 265 0.79 -17.63 -6.26
C LYS A 265 1.37 -18.14 -7.58
N GLU A 266 0.57 -18.25 -8.64
CA GLU A 266 1.09 -18.68 -9.95
C GLU A 266 1.88 -17.55 -10.63
N VAL A 267 1.55 -16.29 -10.33
CA VAL A 267 2.36 -15.12 -10.73
C VAL A 267 3.69 -15.11 -9.97
N ASP A 268 3.64 -15.36 -8.64
CA ASP A 268 4.86 -15.49 -7.82
C ASP A 268 5.77 -16.59 -8.35
N LYS A 269 5.21 -17.78 -8.58
CA LYS A 269 5.90 -18.96 -9.08
C LYS A 269 6.62 -18.70 -10.41
N ALA A 270 6.05 -17.90 -11.30
CA ALA A 270 6.66 -17.58 -12.59
C ALA A 270 8.01 -16.84 -12.41
N ALA A 271 8.05 -15.79 -11.59
CA ALA A 271 9.30 -15.09 -11.27
C ALA A 271 10.25 -15.97 -10.45
N ARG A 272 9.73 -16.64 -9.42
CA ARG A 272 10.52 -17.43 -8.48
C ARG A 272 11.23 -18.61 -9.16
N ASN A 273 10.55 -19.31 -10.06
CA ASN A 273 11.15 -20.41 -10.82
C ASN A 273 12.27 -19.90 -11.74
N TYR A 274 12.05 -18.79 -12.45
CA TYR A 274 13.07 -18.22 -13.34
C TYR A 274 14.34 -17.85 -12.57
N ILE A 275 14.19 -17.20 -11.41
CA ILE A 275 15.32 -16.84 -10.54
C ILE A 275 16.04 -18.09 -9.99
N ALA A 276 15.28 -19.11 -9.59
CA ALA A 276 15.85 -20.36 -9.10
C ALA A 276 16.62 -21.13 -10.17
N GLU A 277 16.10 -21.22 -11.40
CA GLU A 277 16.76 -21.84 -12.55
C GLU A 277 18.06 -21.13 -12.94
N ALA A 278 18.13 -19.80 -12.74
CA ALA A 278 19.35 -19.01 -12.91
C ALA A 278 20.36 -19.19 -11.75
N GLY A 279 20.04 -19.97 -10.72
CA GLY A 279 20.93 -20.27 -9.59
C GLY A 279 20.88 -19.26 -8.44
N TYR A 280 19.87 -18.37 -8.40
CA TYR A 280 19.76 -17.31 -7.38
C TYR A 280 18.56 -17.48 -6.45
N GLY A 281 17.92 -18.65 -6.43
CA GLY A 281 16.68 -18.88 -5.65
C GLY A 281 16.79 -18.55 -4.16
N GLU A 282 17.94 -18.82 -3.53
CA GLU A 282 18.19 -18.51 -2.11
C GLU A 282 18.26 -17.00 -1.82
N TYR A 283 18.51 -16.18 -2.84
CA TYR A 283 18.65 -14.73 -2.73
C TYR A 283 17.35 -13.96 -3.03
N PHE A 284 16.27 -14.65 -3.40
CA PHE A 284 14.95 -14.05 -3.55
C PHE A 284 14.08 -14.34 -2.32
N THR A 285 14.19 -13.46 -1.33
CA THR A 285 13.79 -13.71 0.07
C THR A 285 12.41 -13.18 0.45
N HIS A 286 11.66 -12.59 -0.49
CA HIS A 286 10.32 -12.03 -0.25
C HIS A 286 9.31 -12.47 -1.31
N ARG A 287 8.05 -12.04 -1.16
CA ARG A 287 6.95 -12.21 -2.13
C ARG A 287 7.26 -11.48 -3.44
N THR A 288 6.76 -11.96 -4.57
CA THR A 288 6.88 -11.26 -5.87
C THR A 288 6.12 -9.93 -5.93
N GLY A 289 5.18 -9.67 -5.04
CA GLY A 289 4.56 -8.35 -4.93
C GLY A 289 3.34 -8.30 -4.02
N HIS A 290 2.62 -7.20 -4.05
CA HIS A 290 1.51 -6.92 -3.15
C HIS A 290 0.43 -6.05 -3.75
N GLY A 291 -0.78 -6.14 -3.21
CA GLY A 291 -1.85 -5.24 -3.59
C GLY A 291 -1.51 -3.82 -3.14
N LEU A 292 -1.99 -2.85 -3.92
CA LEU A 292 -1.92 -1.44 -3.56
C LEU A 292 -3.20 -0.72 -3.96
N GLY A 293 -3.49 0.39 -3.30
CA GLY A 293 -4.68 1.19 -3.50
C GLY A 293 -4.63 2.42 -2.61
N LEU A 294 -5.50 2.48 -1.60
CA LEU A 294 -5.41 3.55 -0.59
C LEU A 294 -4.28 3.29 0.42
N ASP A 295 -3.91 2.03 0.61
CA ASP A 295 -2.69 1.63 1.30
C ASP A 295 -1.65 1.16 0.28
N VAL A 296 -0.36 1.33 0.63
CA VAL A 296 0.78 0.79 -0.14
C VAL A 296 0.74 -0.73 -0.14
N HIS A 297 0.42 -1.32 1.02
CA HIS A 297 0.22 -2.75 1.17
C HIS A 297 -1.25 -3.06 1.48
N GLU A 298 -1.94 -3.65 0.52
CA GLU A 298 -3.26 -4.24 0.67
C GLU A 298 -3.35 -5.56 -0.12
N GLU A 299 -4.52 -6.19 -0.13
CA GLU A 299 -4.75 -7.41 -0.92
C GLU A 299 -4.89 -7.07 -2.42
N PRO A 300 -4.50 -7.96 -3.35
CA PRO A 300 -3.99 -9.32 -3.11
C PRO A 300 -2.47 -9.40 -2.94
N TYR A 301 -1.99 -10.27 -2.06
CA TYR A 301 -0.55 -10.56 -1.96
C TYR A 301 -0.09 -11.55 -3.05
N ILE A 302 0.98 -11.19 -3.77
CA ILE A 302 1.58 -12.01 -4.83
C ILE A 302 2.77 -12.79 -4.26
N GLY A 303 2.46 -13.80 -3.44
CA GLY A 303 3.45 -14.65 -2.76
C GLY A 303 3.16 -16.14 -2.97
N PRO A 304 4.05 -17.03 -2.48
CA PRO A 304 3.91 -18.49 -2.64
C PRO A 304 2.65 -19.07 -1.97
N ASP A 305 2.08 -18.34 -1.01
CA ASP A 305 0.84 -18.63 -0.27
C ASP A 305 -0.40 -17.88 -0.82
N GLY A 306 -0.26 -17.12 -1.91
CA GLY A 306 -1.31 -16.32 -2.52
C GLY A 306 -2.44 -17.15 -3.16
N GLU A 307 -3.51 -17.41 -2.42
CA GLU A 307 -4.68 -18.17 -2.90
C GLU A 307 -5.75 -17.33 -3.62
N VAL A 308 -5.63 -15.99 -3.60
CA VAL A 308 -6.57 -15.11 -4.28
C VAL A 308 -6.59 -15.39 -5.78
N ILE A 309 -7.78 -15.56 -6.34
CA ILE A 309 -8.00 -15.64 -7.79
C ILE A 309 -8.08 -14.21 -8.33
N LEU A 310 -7.18 -13.87 -9.24
CA LEU A 310 -7.10 -12.57 -9.89
C LEU A 310 -8.37 -12.28 -10.68
N LYS A 311 -8.90 -11.05 -10.56
CA LYS A 311 -10.10 -10.57 -11.26
C LYS A 311 -9.88 -9.16 -11.79
N ASN A 312 -10.67 -8.76 -12.78
CA ASN A 312 -10.63 -7.37 -13.27
C ASN A 312 -10.86 -6.35 -12.14
N GLY A 313 -10.06 -5.28 -12.17
CA GLY A 313 -10.00 -4.21 -11.18
C GLY A 313 -9.01 -4.47 -10.04
N MET A 314 -8.38 -5.65 -9.95
CA MET A 314 -7.31 -5.86 -8.97
C MET A 314 -6.03 -5.16 -9.37
N THR A 315 -5.40 -4.51 -8.41
CA THR A 315 -4.14 -3.76 -8.56
C THR A 315 -3.09 -4.30 -7.60
N PHE A 316 -1.88 -4.51 -8.08
CA PHE A 316 -0.75 -5.04 -7.30
C PHE A 316 0.59 -4.74 -7.96
N THR A 317 1.68 -4.83 -7.20
CA THR A 317 3.05 -4.74 -7.67
C THR A 317 3.54 -6.08 -8.24
N ILE A 318 4.51 -6.02 -9.15
CA ILE A 318 5.36 -7.16 -9.57
C ILE A 318 6.81 -6.72 -9.48
N GLU A 319 7.48 -7.17 -8.43
CA GLU A 319 8.75 -6.64 -7.93
C GLU A 319 9.75 -7.74 -7.49
N PRO A 320 9.99 -8.81 -8.27
CA PRO A 320 10.97 -9.81 -7.87
C PRO A 320 12.36 -9.17 -7.73
N GLY A 321 13.17 -9.67 -6.79
CA GLY A 321 14.49 -9.14 -6.52
C GLY A 321 15.50 -10.22 -6.15
N ILE A 322 16.77 -9.94 -6.38
CA ILE A 322 17.91 -10.78 -6.00
C ILE A 322 18.84 -9.94 -5.12
N TYR A 323 19.15 -10.46 -3.93
CA TYR A 323 19.91 -9.75 -2.90
C TYR A 323 21.11 -10.60 -2.46
N VAL A 324 22.32 -10.25 -2.89
CA VAL A 324 23.54 -11.01 -2.60
C VAL A 324 24.37 -10.28 -1.55
N PRO A 325 24.48 -10.81 -0.31
CA PRO A 325 25.23 -10.17 0.77
C PRO A 325 26.68 -9.86 0.37
N GLY A 326 27.12 -8.63 0.67
CA GLY A 326 28.48 -8.16 0.35
C GLY A 326 28.72 -7.83 -1.13
N LEU A 327 27.73 -8.02 -2.01
CA LEU A 327 27.80 -7.63 -3.42
C LEU A 327 26.81 -6.51 -3.75
N GLY A 328 25.54 -6.67 -3.39
CA GLY A 328 24.47 -5.72 -3.67
C GLY A 328 23.17 -6.43 -4.03
N GLY A 329 22.24 -5.71 -4.66
CA GLY A 329 20.98 -6.30 -5.10
C GLY A 329 20.37 -5.57 -6.28
N VAL A 330 19.38 -6.22 -6.88
CA VAL A 330 18.58 -5.66 -7.97
C VAL A 330 17.11 -5.97 -7.68
N ARG A 331 16.26 -4.95 -7.83
CA ARG A 331 14.81 -5.09 -7.91
C ARG A 331 14.28 -4.20 -9.03
N ILE A 332 13.27 -4.70 -9.73
CA ILE A 332 12.54 -3.98 -10.78
C ILE A 332 11.07 -4.21 -10.51
N GLU A 333 10.30 -3.13 -10.41
CA GLU A 333 8.91 -3.19 -9.96
C GLU A 333 7.97 -2.42 -10.86
N ASP A 334 6.76 -2.94 -11.04
CA ASP A 334 5.69 -2.15 -11.62
C ASP A 334 4.38 -2.34 -10.88
N ASP A 335 3.62 -1.24 -10.83
CA ASP A 335 2.19 -1.27 -10.57
C ASP A 335 1.46 -1.88 -11.76
N VAL A 336 0.63 -2.90 -11.49
CA VAL A 336 -0.14 -3.63 -12.49
C VAL A 336 -1.61 -3.64 -12.11
N VAL A 337 -2.49 -3.45 -13.09
CA VAL A 337 -3.94 -3.66 -12.97
C VAL A 337 -4.37 -4.84 -13.85
N VAL A 338 -5.30 -5.65 -13.35
CA VAL A 338 -6.01 -6.65 -14.19
C VAL A 338 -7.16 -5.93 -14.89
N GLU A 339 -7.10 -5.83 -16.21
CA GLU A 339 -8.10 -5.16 -17.04
C GLU A 339 -8.33 -5.94 -18.35
N GLY A 340 -9.60 -6.10 -18.74
CA GLY A 340 -9.95 -6.89 -19.93
C GLY A 340 -9.48 -8.35 -19.85
N GLY A 341 -9.31 -8.89 -18.63
CA GLY A 341 -8.82 -10.24 -18.37
C GLY A 341 -7.31 -10.42 -18.43
N LYS A 342 -6.51 -9.34 -18.62
CA LYS A 342 -5.05 -9.37 -18.72
C LYS A 342 -4.39 -8.34 -17.80
N GLY A 343 -3.11 -8.51 -17.51
CA GLY A 343 -2.32 -7.48 -16.84
C GLY A 343 -2.04 -6.27 -17.73
N ARG A 344 -2.14 -5.07 -17.16
CA ARG A 344 -1.71 -3.80 -17.76
C ARG A 344 -0.86 -3.04 -16.75
N ARG A 345 0.32 -2.59 -17.17
CA ARG A 345 1.19 -1.74 -16.35
C ARG A 345 0.62 -0.33 -16.21
N LEU A 346 0.66 0.19 -14.99
CA LEU A 346 0.35 1.59 -14.68
C LEU A 346 1.63 2.44 -14.80
N THR A 347 2.75 1.93 -14.27
CA THR A 347 4.09 2.52 -14.38
C THR A 347 4.75 2.22 -15.73
N LYS A 348 5.41 3.21 -16.32
CA LYS A 348 5.96 3.16 -17.68
C LYS A 348 7.44 3.49 -17.75
N ALA A 349 8.07 3.87 -16.65
CA ALA A 349 9.51 4.09 -16.57
C ALA A 349 10.29 2.91 -17.18
N PRO A 350 11.39 3.17 -17.89
CA PRO A 350 12.15 2.13 -18.59
C PRO A 350 12.66 1.07 -17.62
N ARG A 351 12.76 -0.17 -18.11
CA ARG A 351 13.19 -1.35 -17.33
C ARG A 351 14.55 -1.89 -17.75
N GLU A 352 15.10 -1.34 -18.82
CA GLU A 352 16.48 -1.62 -19.23
C GLU A 352 17.44 -0.95 -18.24
N LEU A 353 18.61 -1.56 -18.04
CA LEU A 353 19.62 -0.98 -17.15
C LEU A 353 20.09 0.36 -17.72
N ILE A 354 19.84 1.43 -16.97
CA ILE A 354 20.36 2.75 -17.28
C ILE A 354 21.70 2.92 -16.58
N ILE A 355 22.70 3.33 -17.37
CA ILE A 355 24.01 3.74 -16.89
C ILE A 355 24.03 5.26 -16.86
N VAL A 356 24.13 5.83 -15.67
CA VAL A 356 24.22 7.27 -15.40
C VAL A 356 25.68 7.69 -15.24
#